data_AF-A0A0F7KL63-F1
#
_entry.id   AF-A0A0F7KL63-F1
#
_cell.length_a   1.000
_cell.length_b   1.000
_cell.length_c   1.000
_cell.angle_alpha   90.00
_cell.angle_beta   90.00
_cell.angle_gamma   90.00
#
_symmetry.space_group_name_H-M   'P 1'
#
loop_
_entity.id
_entity.type
_entity.pdbx_description
1 polymer ?
#
loop_
_entity_poly.entity_id
_entity_poly.type
_entity_poly.pdbx_seq_one_letter_code
_entity_poly.pdbx_strand_id
1 'polypeptide(L)'
;MTSAYYLSRKNRGLIFFLSITFFLSGCVSSISKGVTQALLEKAETEDTRICIVEGMPFEGIKPHLINSQGETKVAMVHGVGDHIPGYSTEFLNKLAKELNLNSRAGDSKNITLVSPLYPDKTLGNLRATQLLNEATGEKLTFYELAWSRLSLEEKALLRFDTSGEIDFRRATINRRLKEFTNDTTPDPIIYLGSIREHILAAFAQSFCWMATQYWQDLPKEGEHVCRGLGDAHIDKIERDDYVVISHSLGSRITIDGFQRIADMLEHPEKYASLGSDEKFKSMVVSAATSKAIAALREKHIPVFMLSNQLPLLQLGRDPPEVVGQKATYCKPEGAHYSQRMLTDTSIIAFSDPNDLLSYGIPNQFSEKYLDSRLCPSITNVTINVAKIIDAFDIKGFANPLEAHVGYFIDDRVVALIANGIGNPHTSPLIKERCEFTKIGDK
;
A
#
# COMPACT_ATOMS: atom_id res chain seq x y z
N MET A 1 55.56 73.28 24.35
CA MET A 1 54.30 73.90 24.83
C MET A 1 53.37 72.76 25.23
N THR A 2 53.54 72.16 26.42
CA THR A 2 52.87 72.48 27.70
C THR A 2 51.34 72.39 27.69
N SER A 3 50.81 71.26 28.19
CA SER A 3 49.75 71.10 29.23
C SER A 3 49.07 69.74 29.03
N ALA A 4 49.32 68.63 29.74
CA ALA A 4 49.40 68.29 31.16
C ALA A 4 48.04 67.82 31.78
N TYR A 5 48.02 66.53 32.17
CA TYR A 5 47.16 65.80 33.14
C TYR A 5 45.65 65.63 32.82
N TYR A 6 45.00 64.48 33.03
CA TYR A 6 44.90 63.71 34.29
C TYR A 6 44.36 62.29 34.01
N LEU A 7 45.03 61.28 34.56
CA LEU A 7 44.50 59.93 34.69
C LEU A 7 43.57 59.89 35.92
N SER A 8 42.28 59.62 35.72
CA SER A 8 41.35 59.38 36.82
C SER A 8 41.50 57.95 37.37
N ARG A 9 41.82 57.89 38.65
CA ARG A 9 42.07 56.72 39.49
C ARG A 9 40.74 56.00 39.80
N LYS A 10 40.13 55.30 38.83
CA LYS A 10 38.94 54.47 39.11
C LYS A 10 38.71 53.25 38.20
N ASN A 11 39.75 52.72 37.56
CA ASN A 11 39.65 51.51 36.71
C ASN A 11 40.86 50.57 36.88
N ARG A 12 41.20 50.22 38.12
CA ARG A 12 42.18 49.14 38.41
C ARG A 12 41.59 47.95 39.20
N GLY A 13 40.28 47.93 39.42
CA GLY A 13 39.57 46.85 40.10
C GLY A 13 38.71 45.95 39.21
N LEU A 14 38.65 46.18 37.89
CA LEU A 14 37.74 45.47 36.97
C LEU A 14 38.43 44.52 35.98
N ILE A 15 39.76 44.36 36.06
CA ILE A 15 40.50 43.40 35.22
C ILE A 15 40.96 42.18 36.01
N PHE A 16 40.87 42.19 37.34
CA PHE A 16 41.22 41.03 38.18
C PHE A 16 40.01 40.15 38.56
N PHE A 17 38.78 40.61 38.35
CA PHE A 17 37.56 39.83 38.59
C PHE A 17 37.00 39.14 37.33
N LEU A 18 37.58 39.38 36.15
CA LEU A 18 37.17 38.72 34.90
C LEU A 18 38.03 37.52 34.50
N SER A 19 38.91 37.06 35.38
CA SER A 19 39.84 35.94 35.12
C SER A 19 39.66 34.75 36.08
N ILE A 20 38.64 34.76 36.95
CA ILE A 20 38.36 33.68 37.92
C ILE A 20 37.01 32.99 37.65
N THR A 21 36.20 33.46 36.70
CA THR A 21 34.95 32.77 36.28
C THR A 21 35.13 31.73 35.15
N PHE A 22 36.34 31.59 34.60
CA PHE A 22 36.63 30.57 33.56
C PHE A 22 37.16 29.22 34.09
N PHE A 23 37.29 29.04 35.41
CA PHE A 23 37.83 27.80 35.99
C PHE A 23 36.84 26.99 36.85
N LEU A 24 35.53 27.26 36.77
CA LEU A 24 34.51 26.46 37.47
C LEU A 24 33.39 25.88 36.58
N SER A 25 33.47 26.00 35.26
CA SER A 25 32.58 25.28 34.33
C SER A 25 33.15 23.94 33.83
N GLY A 26 34.21 23.43 34.45
CA GLY A 26 35.01 22.30 33.95
C GLY A 26 34.66 20.91 34.50
N CYS A 27 33.63 20.73 35.33
CA CYS A 27 33.36 19.43 35.99
C CYS A 27 31.89 18.97 36.00
N VAL A 28 31.08 19.25 34.95
CA VAL A 28 29.71 18.67 34.85
C VAL A 28 29.31 18.19 33.44
N SER A 29 30.24 17.97 32.51
CA SER A 29 29.87 17.73 31.09
C SER A 29 30.40 16.46 30.40
N SER A 30 31.02 15.53 31.12
CA SER A 30 31.39 14.21 30.55
C SER A 30 30.50 13.05 31.04
N ILE A 31 30.08 13.06 32.30
CA ILE A 31 29.23 11.99 32.87
C ILE A 31 27.79 12.10 32.38
N SER A 32 27.24 13.32 32.28
CA SER A 32 25.89 13.54 31.76
C SER A 32 25.79 13.17 30.28
N LYS A 33 26.77 13.53 29.44
CA LYS A 33 26.84 13.07 28.04
C LYS A 33 26.96 11.55 27.94
N GLY A 34 27.76 10.90 28.77
CA GLY A 34 27.89 9.44 28.77
C GLY A 34 26.61 8.71 29.20
N VAL A 35 25.90 9.24 30.21
CA VAL A 35 24.62 8.66 30.68
C VAL A 35 23.49 8.93 29.70
N THR A 36 23.41 10.13 29.12
CA THR A 36 22.40 10.46 28.10
C THR A 36 22.65 9.69 26.80
N GLN A 37 23.91 9.52 26.39
CA GLN A 37 24.27 8.73 25.22
C GLN A 37 24.04 7.23 25.47
N ALA A 38 24.36 6.71 26.65
CA ALA A 38 24.03 5.33 27.02
C ALA A 38 22.50 5.10 27.17
N LEU A 39 21.72 6.10 27.60
CA LEU A 39 20.26 6.03 27.61
C LEU A 39 19.67 6.10 26.20
N LEU A 40 20.25 6.90 25.31
CA LEU A 40 19.90 6.94 23.88
C LEU A 40 20.24 5.61 23.20
N GLU A 41 21.44 5.09 23.41
CA GLU A 41 21.87 3.77 22.89
C GLU A 41 21.00 2.64 23.46
N LYS A 42 20.63 2.70 24.75
CA LYS A 42 19.72 1.71 25.36
C LYS A 42 18.28 1.83 24.85
N ALA A 43 17.77 3.03 24.65
CA ALA A 43 16.48 3.28 23.99
C ALA A 43 16.49 2.88 22.52
N GLU A 44 17.65 2.90 21.86
CA GLU A 44 17.83 2.34 20.51
C GLU A 44 17.86 0.80 20.50
N THR A 45 18.23 0.14 21.61
CA THR A 45 18.31 -1.34 21.70
C THR A 45 17.01 -2.05 22.05
N GLU A 46 16.06 -1.41 22.74
CA GLU A 46 14.78 -2.03 23.11
C GLU A 46 13.68 -1.54 22.16
N ASP A 47 13.24 -2.41 21.25
CA ASP A 47 12.12 -2.09 20.35
C ASP A 47 10.81 -2.08 21.14
N THR A 48 10.25 -0.90 21.38
CA THR A 48 8.99 -0.69 22.11
C THR A 48 7.76 -0.55 21.20
N ARG A 49 7.95 -0.68 19.88
CA ARG A 49 6.90 -0.47 18.88
C ARG A 49 5.79 -1.50 19.05
N ILE A 50 4.55 -1.03 19.15
CA ILE A 50 3.39 -1.92 19.33
C ILE A 50 3.09 -2.70 18.05
N CYS A 51 2.45 -3.86 18.21
CA CYS A 51 1.80 -4.62 17.14
C CYS A 51 0.60 -5.37 17.74
N ILE A 52 -0.60 -5.01 17.29
CA ILE A 52 -1.86 -5.59 17.76
C ILE A 52 -2.69 -5.97 16.53
N VAL A 53 -3.16 -7.20 16.49
CA VAL A 53 -4.03 -7.72 15.43
C VAL A 53 -5.39 -8.07 16.00
N GLU A 54 -6.45 -7.50 15.43
CA GLU A 54 -7.83 -7.68 15.87
C GLU A 54 -8.70 -8.10 14.68
N GLY A 55 -9.29 -9.28 14.73
CA GLY A 55 -10.12 -9.79 13.64
C GLY A 55 -10.08 -11.31 13.51
N MET A 56 -10.27 -11.79 12.28
CA MET A 56 -10.17 -13.21 11.96
C MET A 56 -8.70 -13.61 11.71
N PRO A 57 -8.31 -14.85 12.07
CA PRO A 57 -6.98 -15.35 11.73
C PRO A 57 -6.84 -15.44 10.20
N PHE A 58 -5.62 -15.27 9.70
CA PHE A 58 -5.33 -15.35 8.28
C PHE A 58 -4.00 -16.07 8.05
N GLU A 59 -3.85 -16.74 6.91
CA GLU A 59 -2.76 -17.70 6.65
C GLU A 59 -1.49 -17.08 6.05
N GLY A 60 -1.58 -15.87 5.49
CA GLY A 60 -0.48 -15.25 4.75
C GLY A 60 -0.27 -15.89 3.38
N ILE A 61 0.82 -15.55 2.68
CA ILE A 61 1.12 -16.01 1.31
C ILE A 61 1.72 -17.44 1.29
N LYS A 62 2.52 -17.79 2.29
CA LYS A 62 3.37 -18.99 2.27
C LYS A 62 2.61 -20.30 2.05
N PRO A 63 1.44 -20.54 2.67
CA PRO A 63 0.71 -21.80 2.44
C PRO A 63 0.29 -22.00 0.99
N HIS A 64 0.05 -20.92 0.24
CA HIS A 64 -0.32 -20.98 -1.17
C HIS A 64 0.84 -21.38 -2.10
N LEU A 65 2.11 -21.19 -1.68
CA LEU A 65 3.28 -21.56 -2.48
C LEU A 65 3.46 -23.07 -2.65
N ILE A 66 2.89 -23.84 -1.72
CA ILE A 66 3.00 -25.30 -1.65
C ILE A 66 1.95 -25.98 -2.56
N ASN A 67 1.01 -25.20 -3.10
CA ASN A 67 -0.05 -25.71 -3.98
C ASN A 67 0.54 -26.20 -5.32
N SER A 68 0.61 -27.51 -5.49
CA SER A 68 1.15 -28.12 -6.72
C SER A 68 0.22 -28.03 -7.93
N GLN A 69 -1.04 -27.57 -7.75
CA GLN A 69 -2.03 -27.53 -8.82
C GLN A 69 -2.16 -26.17 -9.51
N GLY A 70 -1.64 -25.08 -8.90
CA GLY A 70 -1.74 -23.72 -9.44
C GLY A 70 -0.49 -22.87 -9.19
N GLU A 71 -0.59 -21.56 -9.43
CA GLU A 71 0.42 -20.56 -9.08
C GLU A 71 -0.10 -19.57 -8.05
N THR A 72 0.77 -19.14 -7.13
CA THR A 72 0.48 -17.97 -6.29
C THR A 72 0.83 -16.69 -7.02
N LYS A 73 -0.13 -15.77 -7.10
CA LYS A 73 0.00 -14.50 -7.81
C LYS A 73 -0.31 -13.34 -6.88
N VAL A 74 0.59 -12.37 -6.82
CA VAL A 74 0.48 -11.21 -5.93
C VAL A 74 0.42 -9.94 -6.76
N ALA A 75 -0.60 -9.12 -6.59
CA ALA A 75 -0.68 -7.79 -7.20
C ALA A 75 -0.36 -6.71 -6.17
N MET A 76 0.46 -5.74 -6.53
CA MET A 76 0.80 -4.56 -5.75
C MET A 76 0.21 -3.31 -6.40
N VAL A 77 -0.58 -2.57 -5.62
CA VAL A 77 -1.20 -1.30 -6.03
C VAL A 77 -0.64 -0.17 -5.15
N HIS A 78 0.18 0.69 -5.74
CA HIS A 78 0.78 1.80 -5.01
C HIS A 78 -0.22 2.93 -4.71
N GLY A 79 0.16 3.81 -3.79
CA GLY A 79 -0.59 4.98 -3.38
C GLY A 79 -0.24 6.25 -4.13
N VAL A 80 -0.33 7.39 -3.43
CA VAL A 80 -0.04 8.72 -3.95
C VAL A 80 1.44 8.92 -4.27
N GLY A 81 1.72 9.78 -5.24
CA GLY A 81 3.07 10.13 -5.71
C GLY A 81 3.35 9.59 -7.11
N ASP A 82 4.42 10.10 -7.71
CA ASP A 82 4.96 9.58 -8.96
C ASP A 82 5.74 8.28 -8.70
N HIS A 83 5.26 7.19 -9.29
CA HIS A 83 5.81 5.86 -9.12
C HIS A 83 6.12 5.24 -10.48
N ILE A 84 7.40 5.01 -10.72
CA ILE A 84 7.89 4.31 -11.91
C ILE A 84 7.92 2.79 -11.68
N PRO A 85 7.87 1.98 -12.76
CA PRO A 85 8.01 0.53 -12.65
C PRO A 85 9.30 0.13 -11.91
N GLY A 86 9.16 -0.75 -10.92
CA GLY A 86 10.22 -1.21 -10.02
C GLY A 86 10.21 -0.56 -8.64
N TYR A 87 9.29 0.37 -8.35
CA TYR A 87 9.17 1.04 -7.05
C TYR A 87 9.06 0.05 -5.87
N SER A 88 8.35 -1.07 -6.03
CA SER A 88 8.15 -2.07 -4.99
C SER A 88 9.32 -3.04 -4.80
N THR A 89 10.45 -2.85 -5.50
CA THR A 89 11.57 -3.82 -5.50
C THR A 89 12.13 -4.09 -4.10
N GLU A 90 12.24 -3.07 -3.26
CA GLU A 90 12.73 -3.23 -1.88
C GLU A 90 11.80 -4.15 -1.07
N PHE A 91 10.50 -3.86 -1.09
CA PHE A 91 9.48 -4.68 -0.47
C PHE A 91 9.48 -6.12 -1.02
N LEU A 92 9.53 -6.26 -2.35
CA LEU A 92 9.56 -7.56 -3.03
C LEU A 92 10.76 -8.40 -2.59
N ASN A 93 11.94 -7.78 -2.43
CA ASN A 93 13.14 -8.49 -1.97
C ASN A 93 13.02 -8.96 -0.51
N LYS A 94 12.43 -8.14 0.37
CA LYS A 94 12.14 -8.54 1.76
C LYS A 94 11.12 -9.68 1.81
N LEU A 95 10.03 -9.55 1.05
CA LEU A 95 9.00 -10.59 0.95
C LEU A 95 9.56 -11.89 0.39
N ALA A 96 10.37 -11.83 -0.67
CA ALA A 96 11.04 -12.99 -1.25
C ALA A 96 11.91 -13.71 -0.22
N LYS A 97 12.69 -12.96 0.57
CA LYS A 97 13.53 -13.51 1.64
C LYS A 97 12.70 -14.19 2.73
N GLU A 98 11.61 -13.56 3.17
CA GLU A 98 10.72 -14.12 4.20
C GLU A 98 10.00 -15.40 3.71
N LEU A 99 9.63 -15.44 2.42
CA LEU A 99 9.04 -16.59 1.76
C LEU A 99 10.06 -17.66 1.32
N ASN A 100 11.36 -17.42 1.51
CA ASN A 100 12.45 -18.29 1.05
C ASN A 100 12.46 -18.52 -0.49
N LEU A 101 12.04 -17.52 -1.26
CA LEU A 101 12.15 -17.50 -2.72
C LEU A 101 13.50 -16.87 -3.10
N ASN A 102 14.46 -17.70 -3.47
CA ASN A 102 15.88 -17.35 -3.55
C ASN A 102 16.38 -17.03 -4.97
N SER A 103 15.55 -17.19 -6.01
CA SER A 103 15.91 -16.81 -7.38
C SER A 103 14.76 -16.19 -8.17
N ARG A 104 15.04 -15.73 -9.39
CA ARG A 104 14.07 -15.10 -10.31
C ARG A 104 14.08 -15.81 -11.65
N ALA A 105 12.92 -15.95 -12.28
CA ALA A 105 12.78 -16.52 -13.63
C ALA A 105 13.15 -15.50 -14.73
N GLY A 106 14.38 -14.98 -14.69
CA GLY A 106 14.90 -13.98 -15.63
C GLY A 106 14.48 -12.55 -15.33
N ASP A 107 14.50 -11.71 -16.36
CA ASP A 107 14.15 -10.29 -16.27
C ASP A 107 12.64 -10.09 -16.06
N SER A 108 12.28 -8.99 -15.38
CA SER A 108 10.89 -8.58 -15.25
C SER A 108 10.27 -8.25 -16.62
N LYS A 109 9.00 -8.60 -16.79
CA LYS A 109 8.19 -8.24 -17.98
C LYS A 109 7.44 -6.94 -17.70
N ASN A 110 7.32 -6.06 -18.71
CA ASN A 110 6.71 -4.73 -18.55
C ASN A 110 5.59 -4.53 -19.57
N ILE A 111 4.35 -4.73 -19.17
CA ILE A 111 3.19 -4.66 -20.04
C ILE A 111 2.62 -3.25 -19.98
N THR A 112 2.64 -2.51 -21.08
CA THR A 112 1.95 -1.22 -21.18
C THR A 112 0.46 -1.50 -21.30
N LEU A 113 -0.29 -1.04 -20.30
CA LEU A 113 -1.72 -1.31 -20.20
C LEU A 113 -2.50 -0.38 -21.11
N VAL A 114 -3.32 -0.96 -21.95
CA VAL A 114 -4.33 -0.28 -22.76
C VAL A 114 -5.68 -0.95 -22.54
N SER A 115 -6.77 -0.22 -22.73
CA SER A 115 -8.12 -0.78 -22.63
C SER A 115 -8.91 -0.46 -23.88
N PRO A 116 -9.75 -1.39 -24.37
CA PRO A 116 -10.66 -1.06 -25.45
C PRO A 116 -11.69 0.01 -25.09
N LEU A 117 -11.97 0.24 -23.80
CA LEU A 117 -12.80 1.35 -23.33
C LEU A 117 -12.15 2.72 -23.57
N TYR A 118 -10.82 2.75 -23.66
CA TYR A 118 -10.00 3.94 -23.80
C TYR A 118 -8.89 3.68 -24.82
N PRO A 119 -9.23 3.45 -26.10
CA PRO A 119 -8.30 2.94 -27.11
C PRO A 119 -7.11 3.88 -27.37
N ASP A 120 -7.31 5.18 -27.16
CA ASP A 120 -6.30 6.21 -27.39
C ASP A 120 -5.51 6.61 -26.12
N LYS A 121 -5.68 5.87 -25.01
CA LYS A 121 -4.97 6.15 -23.76
C LYS A 121 -4.16 4.95 -23.27
N THR A 122 -2.90 5.22 -23.00
CA THR A 122 -2.08 4.38 -22.12
C THR A 122 -2.57 4.54 -20.68
N LEU A 123 -2.92 3.42 -20.04
CA LEU A 123 -3.49 3.39 -18.69
C LEU A 123 -2.44 3.21 -17.58
N GLY A 124 -1.23 2.79 -17.94
CA GLY A 124 -0.15 2.56 -16.98
C GLY A 124 0.77 1.44 -17.42
N ASN A 125 1.56 0.92 -16.48
CA ASN A 125 2.43 -0.23 -16.70
C ASN A 125 2.14 -1.32 -15.66
N LEU A 126 2.08 -2.56 -16.12
CA LEU A 126 2.05 -3.74 -15.27
C LEU A 126 3.41 -4.44 -15.38
N ARG A 127 4.20 -4.34 -14.32
CA ARG A 127 5.48 -5.02 -14.23
C ARG A 127 5.31 -6.37 -13.54
N ALA A 128 5.62 -7.46 -14.23
CA ALA A 128 5.57 -8.80 -13.68
C ALA A 128 6.98 -9.33 -13.37
N THR A 129 7.16 -10.00 -12.23
CA THR A 129 8.39 -10.67 -11.82
C THR A 129 8.04 -12.04 -11.24
N GLN A 130 8.60 -13.13 -11.77
CA GLN A 130 8.46 -14.46 -11.17
C GLN A 130 9.64 -14.76 -10.25
N LEU A 131 9.32 -15.07 -9.00
CA LEU A 131 10.23 -15.52 -7.97
C LEU A 131 10.14 -17.04 -7.83
N LEU A 132 11.25 -17.68 -7.50
CA LEU A 132 11.37 -19.13 -7.41
C LEU A 132 12.15 -19.53 -6.16
N ASN A 133 11.87 -20.73 -5.66
CA ASN A 133 12.80 -21.48 -4.83
C ASN A 133 13.28 -22.70 -5.63
N GLU A 134 14.56 -22.70 -6.01
CA GLU A 134 15.11 -23.76 -6.88
C GLU A 134 15.17 -25.13 -6.22
N ALA A 135 15.21 -25.17 -4.88
CA ALA A 135 15.30 -26.42 -4.13
C ALA A 135 13.94 -27.10 -3.97
N THR A 136 12.86 -26.32 -3.85
CA THR A 136 11.49 -26.84 -3.60
C THR A 136 10.60 -26.80 -4.84
N GLY A 137 10.94 -25.97 -5.84
CA GLY A 137 10.09 -25.71 -7.00
C GLY A 137 8.95 -24.73 -6.72
N GLU A 138 8.89 -24.14 -5.53
CA GLU A 138 7.90 -23.11 -5.19
C GLU A 138 8.07 -21.88 -6.09
N LYS A 139 6.95 -21.29 -6.50
CA LYS A 139 6.92 -20.16 -7.43
C LYS A 139 5.87 -19.14 -7.03
N LEU A 140 6.20 -17.87 -7.25
CA LEU A 140 5.30 -16.74 -7.05
C LEU A 140 5.47 -15.77 -8.20
N THR A 141 4.36 -15.33 -8.81
CA THR A 141 4.40 -14.25 -9.80
C THR A 141 3.89 -12.96 -9.17
N PHE A 142 4.77 -11.97 -9.05
CA PHE A 142 4.48 -10.65 -8.49
C PHE A 142 4.20 -9.64 -9.59
N TYR A 143 3.07 -8.95 -9.50
CA TYR A 143 2.59 -7.95 -10.45
C TYR A 143 2.57 -6.58 -9.76
N GLU A 144 3.22 -5.59 -10.33
CA GLU A 144 3.21 -4.20 -9.83
C GLU A 144 2.47 -3.32 -10.84
N LEU A 145 1.39 -2.67 -10.39
CA LEU A 145 0.66 -1.69 -11.19
C LEU A 145 1.22 -0.29 -10.92
N ALA A 146 1.83 0.32 -11.95
CA ALA A 146 2.23 1.72 -11.98
C ALA A 146 1.19 2.55 -12.76
N TRP A 147 0.27 3.21 -12.03
CA TRP A 147 -0.82 4.00 -12.60
C TRP A 147 -0.58 5.52 -12.56
N SER A 148 0.35 5.98 -11.71
CA SER A 148 0.64 7.40 -11.41
C SER A 148 0.85 8.29 -12.65
N ARG A 149 1.32 7.71 -13.76
CA ARG A 149 1.46 8.42 -15.04
C ARG A 149 0.16 9.10 -15.49
N LEU A 150 -1.00 8.55 -15.13
CA LEU A 150 -2.31 9.12 -15.46
C LEU A 150 -2.59 10.45 -14.76
N SER A 151 -1.96 10.75 -13.62
CA SER A 151 -2.18 12.00 -12.89
C SER A 151 -1.14 13.09 -13.19
N LEU A 152 -0.08 12.78 -13.93
CA LEU A 152 1.02 13.72 -14.20
C LEU A 152 0.58 14.99 -14.95
N GLU A 153 -0.36 14.86 -15.89
CA GLU A 153 -0.86 16.02 -16.65
C GLU A 153 -1.64 16.99 -15.76
N GLU A 154 -2.48 16.48 -14.86
CA GLU A 154 -3.22 17.30 -13.88
C GLU A 154 -2.27 17.94 -12.86
N LYS A 155 -1.29 17.18 -12.35
CA LYS A 155 -0.24 17.69 -11.45
C LYS A 155 0.61 18.79 -12.09
N ALA A 156 0.71 18.82 -13.41
CA ALA A 156 1.47 19.83 -14.14
C ALA A 156 1.01 21.27 -13.83
N LEU A 157 -0.25 21.44 -13.41
CA LEU A 157 -0.82 22.71 -12.97
C LEU A 157 -0.11 23.32 -11.76
N LEU A 158 0.54 22.51 -10.93
CA LEU A 158 1.27 22.98 -9.74
C LEU A 158 2.76 23.23 -10.00
N ARG A 159 3.27 22.97 -11.21
CA ARG A 159 4.71 23.12 -11.52
C ARG A 159 5.21 24.55 -11.42
N PHE A 160 4.34 25.56 -11.57
CA PHE A 160 4.74 26.96 -11.37
C PHE A 160 5.27 27.19 -9.94
N ASP A 161 4.80 26.41 -8.97
CA ASP A 161 5.16 26.59 -7.57
C ASP A 161 6.50 25.92 -7.23
N THR A 162 6.90 24.86 -7.93
CA THR A 162 8.21 24.18 -7.79
C THR A 162 9.22 24.57 -8.88
N SER A 163 8.99 25.67 -9.60
CA SER A 163 9.89 26.15 -10.65
C SER A 163 10.14 27.65 -10.57
N GLY A 164 11.20 28.10 -11.25
CA GLY A 164 11.46 29.51 -11.53
C GLY A 164 11.41 30.42 -10.31
N GLU A 165 10.36 31.25 -10.24
CA GLU A 165 10.27 32.46 -9.43
C GLU A 165 10.19 32.24 -7.90
N ILE A 166 9.69 31.07 -7.48
CA ILE A 166 9.40 30.78 -6.07
C ILE A 166 10.41 29.78 -5.48
N ASP A 167 10.88 28.81 -6.27
CA ASP A 167 11.66 27.69 -5.75
C ASP A 167 12.96 28.12 -5.06
N PHE A 168 13.74 29.00 -5.70
CA PHE A 168 15.02 29.46 -5.15
C PHE A 168 14.89 30.28 -3.86
N ARG A 169 13.68 30.75 -3.54
CA ARG A 169 13.39 31.53 -2.34
C ARG A 169 13.04 30.65 -1.14
N ARG A 170 12.76 29.36 -1.34
CA ARG A 170 12.43 28.44 -0.24
C ARG A 170 13.69 27.99 0.48
N ALA A 171 13.60 27.91 1.80
CA ALA A 171 14.57 27.16 2.59
C ALA A 171 14.63 25.71 2.10
N THR A 172 15.81 25.11 2.13
CA THR A 172 16.09 23.79 1.55
C THR A 172 15.10 22.70 2.00
N ILE A 173 14.79 22.63 3.29
CA ILE A 173 13.85 21.65 3.84
C ILE A 173 12.43 21.92 3.35
N ASN A 174 11.99 23.18 3.37
CA ASN A 174 10.65 23.57 2.91
C ASN A 174 10.46 23.30 1.42
N ARG A 175 11.51 23.46 0.62
CA ARG A 175 11.48 23.07 -0.80
C ARG A 175 11.21 21.59 -0.97
N ARG A 176 11.95 20.73 -0.27
CA ARG A 176 11.73 19.26 -0.31
C ARG A 176 10.33 18.86 0.13
N LEU A 177 9.85 19.46 1.23
CA LEU A 177 8.48 19.23 1.69
C LEU A 177 7.46 19.67 0.65
N LYS A 178 7.68 20.80 -0.01
CA LYS A 178 6.76 21.32 -1.03
C LYS A 178 6.76 20.47 -2.31
N GLU A 179 7.93 20.00 -2.76
CA GLU A 179 8.05 19.01 -3.85
C GLU A 179 7.21 17.77 -3.54
N PHE A 180 7.38 17.20 -2.34
CA PHE A 180 6.60 16.05 -1.89
C PHE A 180 5.10 16.35 -1.82
N THR A 181 4.69 17.48 -1.25
CA THR A 181 3.27 17.88 -1.18
C THR A 181 2.66 18.04 -2.56
N ASN A 182 3.34 18.71 -3.49
CA ASN A 182 2.83 18.94 -4.84
C ASN A 182 2.78 17.66 -5.68
N ASP A 183 3.58 16.64 -5.34
CA ASP A 183 3.49 15.33 -5.97
C ASP A 183 2.38 14.45 -5.35
N THR A 184 2.27 14.38 -4.03
CA THR A 184 1.42 13.39 -3.36
C THR A 184 0.00 13.88 -3.05
N THR A 185 -0.14 15.13 -2.61
CA THR A 185 -1.43 15.67 -2.12
C THR A 185 -2.50 15.84 -3.21
N PRO A 186 -2.15 16.13 -4.49
CA PRO A 186 -3.16 16.22 -5.54
C PRO A 186 -3.80 14.89 -5.91
N ASP A 187 -3.12 13.76 -5.71
CA ASP A 187 -3.61 12.47 -6.22
C ASP A 187 -5.00 12.07 -5.68
N PRO A 188 -5.32 12.19 -4.38
CA PRO A 188 -6.67 11.95 -3.90
C PRO A 188 -7.73 12.86 -4.53
N ILE A 189 -7.38 14.12 -4.84
CA ILE A 189 -8.28 15.10 -5.48
C ILE A 189 -8.52 14.70 -6.94
N ILE A 190 -7.44 14.39 -7.67
CA ILE A 190 -7.49 13.92 -9.06
C ILE A 190 -8.30 12.61 -9.16
N TYR A 191 -8.13 11.72 -8.18
CA TYR A 191 -8.85 10.46 -8.08
C TYR A 191 -10.35 10.60 -7.73
N LEU A 192 -10.79 11.77 -7.25
CA LEU A 192 -12.23 12.08 -7.15
C LEU A 192 -12.82 12.55 -8.48
N GLY A 193 -11.98 12.92 -9.45
CA GLY A 193 -12.37 13.37 -10.78
C GLY A 193 -12.46 12.26 -11.85
N SER A 194 -12.39 12.67 -13.11
CA SER A 194 -12.54 11.79 -14.29
C SER A 194 -11.37 10.81 -14.48
N ILE A 195 -10.20 11.07 -13.87
CA ILE A 195 -9.04 10.19 -13.94
C ILE A 195 -9.30 8.86 -13.21
N ARG A 196 -10.22 8.84 -12.23
CA ARG A 196 -10.65 7.62 -11.52
C ARG A 196 -10.93 6.47 -12.46
N GLU A 197 -11.77 6.68 -13.47
CA GLU A 197 -12.22 5.62 -14.37
C GLU A 197 -11.07 4.98 -15.17
N HIS A 198 -10.05 5.77 -15.51
CA HIS A 198 -8.85 5.29 -16.20
C HIS A 198 -7.96 4.45 -15.28
N ILE A 199 -7.79 4.88 -14.02
CA ILE A 199 -7.05 4.12 -13.00
C ILE A 199 -7.76 2.79 -12.71
N LEU A 200 -9.09 2.80 -12.62
CA LEU A 200 -9.87 1.57 -12.42
C LEU A 200 -9.82 0.63 -13.62
N ALA A 201 -9.76 1.17 -14.84
CA ALA A 201 -9.50 0.36 -16.03
C ALA A 201 -8.08 -0.24 -16.04
N ALA A 202 -7.08 0.49 -15.56
CA ALA A 202 -5.72 -0.02 -15.38
C ALA A 202 -5.69 -1.19 -14.37
N PHE A 203 -6.39 -1.04 -13.24
CA PHE A 203 -6.55 -2.11 -12.26
C PHE A 203 -7.25 -3.34 -12.86
N ALA A 204 -8.38 -3.16 -13.56
CA ALA A 204 -9.11 -4.26 -14.17
C ALA A 204 -8.28 -5.02 -15.23
N GLN A 205 -7.52 -4.29 -16.06
CA GLN A 205 -6.58 -4.92 -17.00
C GLN A 205 -5.46 -5.68 -16.28
N SER A 206 -4.94 -5.13 -15.18
CA SER A 206 -3.91 -5.80 -14.37
C SER A 206 -4.42 -7.10 -13.76
N PHE A 207 -5.61 -7.06 -13.14
CA PHE A 207 -6.25 -8.24 -12.59
C PHE A 207 -6.55 -9.29 -13.66
N CYS A 208 -7.01 -8.86 -14.85
CA CYS A 208 -7.24 -9.76 -15.97
C CYS A 208 -5.95 -10.48 -16.41
N TRP A 209 -4.82 -9.77 -16.54
CA TRP A 209 -3.53 -10.41 -16.86
C TRP A 209 -3.10 -11.40 -15.78
N MET A 210 -3.27 -11.04 -14.51
CA MET A 210 -3.00 -11.91 -13.38
C MET A 210 -3.87 -13.18 -13.41
N ALA A 211 -5.16 -13.07 -13.72
CA ALA A 211 -6.09 -14.19 -13.70
C ALA A 211 -5.98 -15.13 -14.92
N THR A 212 -5.47 -14.64 -16.05
CA THR A 212 -5.57 -15.37 -17.34
C THR A 212 -4.28 -16.00 -17.83
N GLN A 213 -3.11 -15.55 -17.37
CA GLN A 213 -1.82 -15.97 -17.90
C GLN A 213 -0.90 -16.56 -16.84
N TYR A 214 -0.07 -17.52 -17.25
CA TYR A 214 1.12 -17.91 -16.50
C TYR A 214 2.32 -17.09 -16.95
N TRP A 215 3.40 -17.14 -16.17
CA TRP A 215 4.62 -16.38 -16.43
C TRP A 215 5.12 -16.53 -17.88
N GLN A 216 5.08 -17.75 -18.44
CA GLN A 216 5.63 -18.05 -19.76
C GLN A 216 4.84 -17.35 -20.88
N ASP A 217 3.52 -17.22 -20.69
CA ASP A 217 2.59 -16.68 -21.67
C ASP A 217 2.48 -15.14 -21.61
N LEU A 218 2.99 -14.51 -20.55
CA LEU A 218 2.98 -13.05 -20.43
C LEU A 218 3.83 -12.39 -21.53
N PRO A 219 3.34 -11.31 -22.17
CA PRO A 219 4.15 -10.53 -23.08
C PRO A 219 5.34 -9.90 -22.35
N LYS A 220 6.51 -9.87 -23.00
CA LYS A 220 7.73 -9.30 -22.41
C LYS A 220 7.62 -7.78 -22.25
N GLU A 221 7.14 -7.12 -23.30
CA GLU A 221 7.03 -5.67 -23.39
C GLU A 221 5.96 -5.25 -24.41
N GLY A 222 5.63 -3.96 -24.44
CA GLY A 222 4.73 -3.34 -25.42
C GLY A 222 3.31 -3.12 -24.92
N GLU A 223 2.46 -2.61 -25.80
CA GLU A 223 1.05 -2.34 -25.53
C GLU A 223 0.20 -3.59 -25.74
N HIS A 224 -0.49 -4.03 -24.68
CA HIS A 224 -1.33 -5.22 -24.76
C HIS A 224 -2.64 -5.04 -24.00
N VAL A 225 -3.69 -5.65 -24.56
CA VAL A 225 -5.03 -5.73 -23.95
C VAL A 225 -5.25 -7.14 -23.45
N CYS A 226 -5.67 -7.28 -22.18
CA CYS A 226 -6.29 -8.50 -21.70
C CYS A 226 -7.77 -8.50 -22.11
N ARG A 227 -8.17 -9.53 -22.89
CA ARG A 227 -9.50 -9.63 -23.50
C ARG A 227 -10.59 -10.19 -22.58
N GLY A 228 -10.26 -10.43 -21.31
CA GLY A 228 -11.20 -10.88 -20.29
C GLY A 228 -11.05 -12.34 -19.89
N LEU A 229 -11.99 -12.82 -19.08
CA LEU A 229 -12.07 -14.14 -18.45
C LEU A 229 -12.85 -15.13 -19.34
N GLY A 230 -12.25 -15.55 -20.44
CA GLY A 230 -12.82 -16.55 -21.34
C GLY A 230 -12.70 -18.00 -20.83
N ASP A 231 -13.42 -18.94 -21.46
CA ASP A 231 -13.41 -20.37 -21.10
C ASP A 231 -12.01 -21.01 -21.10
N ALA A 232 -11.10 -20.51 -21.93
CA ALA A 232 -9.72 -21.00 -22.02
C ALA A 232 -8.89 -20.76 -20.74
N HIS A 233 -9.39 -19.96 -19.80
CA HIS A 233 -8.69 -19.58 -18.57
C HIS A 233 -9.31 -20.19 -17.32
N ILE A 234 -10.42 -20.93 -17.41
CA ILE A 234 -11.14 -21.47 -16.25
C ILE A 234 -10.22 -22.30 -15.34
N ASP A 235 -9.46 -23.25 -15.90
CA ASP A 235 -8.56 -24.09 -15.10
C ASP A 235 -7.53 -23.27 -14.30
N LYS A 236 -7.04 -22.16 -14.89
CA LYS A 236 -6.11 -21.25 -14.20
C LYS A 236 -6.84 -20.49 -13.10
N ILE A 237 -8.02 -19.97 -13.41
CA ILE A 237 -8.87 -19.31 -12.43
C ILE A 237 -9.10 -20.26 -11.27
N GLU A 238 -9.62 -21.47 -11.47
CA GLU A 238 -9.92 -22.43 -10.41
C GLU A 238 -8.72 -22.81 -9.54
N ARG A 239 -7.52 -22.94 -10.11
CA ARG A 239 -6.36 -23.48 -9.38
C ARG A 239 -5.42 -22.43 -8.79
N ASP A 240 -5.35 -21.24 -9.37
CA ASP A 240 -4.42 -20.20 -8.94
C ASP A 240 -4.92 -19.45 -7.69
N ASP A 241 -3.96 -19.01 -6.87
CA ASP A 241 -4.21 -18.22 -5.68
C ASP A 241 -3.87 -16.75 -5.96
N TYR A 242 -4.75 -15.83 -5.57
CA TYR A 242 -4.59 -14.40 -5.80
C TYR A 242 -4.48 -13.63 -4.50
N VAL A 243 -3.47 -12.78 -4.40
CA VAL A 243 -3.27 -11.88 -3.26
C VAL A 243 -3.12 -10.46 -3.77
N VAL A 244 -3.68 -9.49 -3.06
CA VAL A 244 -3.46 -8.07 -3.35
C VAL A 244 -2.77 -7.42 -2.17
N ILE A 245 -1.78 -6.60 -2.46
CA ILE A 245 -1.11 -5.71 -1.52
C ILE A 245 -1.33 -4.30 -2.04
N SER A 246 -1.74 -3.40 -1.16
CA SER A 246 -1.96 -2.00 -1.51
C SER A 246 -1.29 -1.09 -0.51
N HIS A 247 -0.98 0.13 -0.93
CA HIS A 247 -0.46 1.17 -0.05
C HIS A 247 -1.22 2.47 -0.20
N SER A 248 -1.57 3.13 0.92
CA SER A 248 -2.16 4.48 0.91
C SER A 248 -3.39 4.54 -0.01
N LEU A 249 -3.46 5.48 -0.96
CA LEU A 249 -4.54 5.59 -1.97
C LEU A 249 -4.82 4.28 -2.73
N GLY A 250 -3.82 3.40 -2.86
CA GLY A 250 -3.96 2.08 -3.45
C GLY A 250 -5.06 1.24 -2.80
N SER A 251 -5.33 1.41 -1.50
CA SER A 251 -6.39 0.64 -0.83
C SER A 251 -7.78 0.96 -1.38
N ARG A 252 -8.04 2.24 -1.68
CA ARG A 252 -9.28 2.67 -2.32
C ARG A 252 -9.35 2.25 -3.78
N ILE A 253 -8.24 2.33 -4.52
CA ILE A 253 -8.15 1.87 -5.91
C ILE A 253 -8.48 0.37 -5.99
N THR A 254 -7.92 -0.45 -5.10
CA THR A 254 -8.18 -1.89 -5.05
C THR A 254 -9.66 -2.19 -4.83
N ILE A 255 -10.30 -1.58 -3.81
CA ILE A 255 -11.72 -1.85 -3.53
C ILE A 255 -12.63 -1.28 -4.62
N ASP A 256 -12.36 -0.06 -5.12
CA ASP A 256 -13.13 0.49 -6.26
C ASP A 256 -12.96 -0.40 -7.51
N GLY A 257 -11.77 -0.95 -7.72
CA GLY A 257 -11.44 -1.82 -8.84
C GLY A 257 -12.18 -3.14 -8.78
N PHE A 258 -12.24 -3.78 -7.61
CA PHE A 258 -13.07 -4.97 -7.42
C PHE A 258 -14.57 -4.66 -7.54
N GLN A 259 -15.04 -3.54 -6.98
CA GLN A 259 -16.43 -3.10 -7.15
C GLN A 259 -16.78 -2.89 -8.63
N ARG A 260 -15.89 -2.27 -9.39
CA ARG A 260 -16.04 -2.12 -10.84
C ARG A 260 -16.10 -3.48 -11.54
N ILE A 261 -15.22 -4.42 -11.19
CA ILE A 261 -15.24 -5.76 -11.78
C ILE A 261 -16.57 -6.45 -11.46
N ALA A 262 -17.04 -6.40 -10.21
CA ALA A 262 -18.34 -6.96 -9.82
C ALA A 262 -19.48 -6.38 -10.68
N ASP A 263 -19.55 -5.05 -10.81
CA ASP A 263 -20.54 -4.36 -11.63
C ASP A 263 -20.40 -4.70 -13.13
N MET A 264 -19.18 -4.84 -13.64
CA MET A 264 -18.94 -5.28 -15.03
C MET A 264 -19.43 -6.70 -15.30
N LEU A 265 -19.27 -7.61 -14.34
CA LEU A 265 -19.68 -9.01 -14.48
C LEU A 265 -21.20 -9.17 -14.34
N GLU A 266 -21.85 -8.35 -13.52
CA GLU A 266 -23.30 -8.39 -13.33
C GLU A 266 -24.07 -7.62 -14.42
N HIS A 267 -23.50 -6.51 -14.88
CA HIS A 267 -24.14 -5.58 -15.83
C HIS A 267 -23.24 -5.28 -17.04
N PRO A 268 -22.82 -6.29 -17.83
CA PRO A 268 -21.91 -6.08 -18.96
C PRO A 268 -22.47 -5.10 -20.01
N GLU A 269 -23.79 -5.05 -20.19
CA GLU A 269 -24.47 -4.14 -21.12
C GLU A 269 -24.25 -2.65 -20.79
N LYS A 270 -24.11 -2.31 -19.48
CA LYS A 270 -23.79 -0.94 -19.03
C LYS A 270 -22.47 -0.47 -19.62
N TYR A 271 -21.47 -1.35 -19.64
CA TYR A 271 -20.14 -1.05 -20.17
C TYR A 271 -20.08 -1.16 -21.69
N ALA A 272 -20.83 -2.08 -22.28
CA ALA A 272 -20.97 -2.18 -23.73
C ALA A 272 -21.55 -0.89 -24.32
N SER A 273 -22.50 -0.25 -23.62
CA SER A 273 -23.13 1.00 -24.04
C SER A 273 -22.18 2.21 -24.09
N LEU A 274 -20.99 2.12 -23.47
CA LEU A 274 -19.98 3.17 -23.50
C LEU A 274 -19.25 3.26 -24.85
N GLY A 275 -19.32 2.22 -25.67
CA GLY A 275 -18.73 2.23 -27.02
C GLY A 275 -19.78 2.23 -28.12
N SER A 276 -19.43 2.88 -29.23
CA SER A 276 -20.32 3.04 -30.39
C SER A 276 -20.25 1.89 -31.40
N ASP A 277 -19.20 1.07 -31.35
CA ASP A 277 -18.93 0.02 -32.33
C ASP A 277 -19.41 -1.37 -31.88
N GLU A 278 -20.03 -2.14 -32.79
CA GLU A 278 -20.61 -3.45 -32.47
C GLU A 278 -19.56 -4.50 -32.08
N LYS A 279 -18.33 -4.42 -32.62
CA LYS A 279 -17.24 -5.32 -32.22
C LYS A 279 -16.80 -5.01 -30.79
N PHE A 280 -16.76 -3.74 -30.41
CA PHE A 280 -16.51 -3.35 -29.02
C PHE A 280 -17.59 -3.89 -28.08
N LYS A 281 -18.87 -3.68 -28.40
CA LYS A 281 -20.00 -4.18 -27.59
C LYS A 281 -19.92 -5.69 -27.40
N SER A 282 -19.76 -6.42 -28.50
CA SER A 282 -19.64 -7.88 -28.49
C SER A 282 -18.48 -8.35 -27.62
N MET A 283 -17.32 -7.69 -27.69
CA MET A 283 -16.16 -8.01 -26.87
C MET A 283 -16.38 -7.73 -25.39
N VAL A 284 -17.05 -6.64 -25.00
CA VAL A 284 -17.35 -6.35 -23.59
C VAL A 284 -18.34 -7.37 -23.04
N VAL A 285 -19.41 -7.68 -23.77
CA VAL A 285 -20.42 -8.66 -23.33
C VAL A 285 -19.84 -10.07 -23.23
N SER A 286 -18.92 -10.42 -24.12
CA SER A 286 -18.22 -11.72 -24.09
C SER A 286 -16.93 -11.72 -23.27
N ALA A 287 -16.61 -10.62 -22.58
CA ALA A 287 -15.36 -10.50 -21.83
C ALA A 287 -15.28 -11.50 -20.67
N ALA A 288 -16.40 -12.01 -20.15
CA ALA A 288 -16.38 -13.07 -19.15
C ALA A 288 -17.48 -14.09 -19.44
N THR A 289 -17.13 -15.38 -19.40
CA THR A 289 -18.13 -16.45 -19.54
C THR A 289 -18.76 -16.79 -18.20
N SER A 290 -19.98 -17.32 -18.21
CA SER A 290 -20.67 -17.73 -16.97
C SER A 290 -19.88 -18.74 -16.14
N LYS A 291 -19.11 -19.61 -16.80
CA LYS A 291 -18.20 -20.57 -16.14
C LYS A 291 -17.01 -19.89 -15.49
N ALA A 292 -16.35 -18.96 -16.18
CA ALA A 292 -15.24 -18.22 -15.61
C ALA A 292 -15.68 -17.35 -14.42
N ILE A 293 -16.88 -16.75 -14.51
CA ILE A 293 -17.49 -16.03 -13.38
C ILE A 293 -17.76 -16.99 -12.22
N ALA A 294 -18.30 -18.18 -12.48
CA ALA A 294 -18.50 -19.20 -11.43
C ALA A 294 -17.17 -19.64 -10.77
N ALA A 295 -16.11 -19.83 -11.55
CA ALA A 295 -14.78 -20.14 -11.01
C ALA A 295 -14.20 -19.00 -10.16
N LEU A 296 -14.38 -17.75 -10.59
CA LEU A 296 -13.96 -16.57 -9.83
C LEU A 296 -14.74 -16.43 -8.51
N ARG A 297 -16.05 -16.73 -8.52
CA ARG A 297 -16.91 -16.69 -7.33
C ARG A 297 -16.42 -17.54 -6.19
N GLU A 298 -15.74 -18.65 -6.46
CA GLU A 298 -15.23 -19.54 -5.42
C GLU A 298 -13.88 -19.07 -4.84
N LYS A 299 -13.38 -17.90 -5.26
CA LYS A 299 -12.12 -17.38 -4.76
C LYS A 299 -12.25 -16.64 -3.43
N HIS A 300 -11.21 -16.87 -2.64
CA HIS A 300 -10.84 -16.09 -1.48
C HIS A 300 -9.62 -15.25 -1.87
N ILE A 301 -9.73 -13.93 -1.76
CA ILE A 301 -8.65 -13.00 -2.12
C ILE A 301 -8.26 -12.17 -0.90
N PRO A 302 -7.11 -12.44 -0.24
CA PRO A 302 -6.60 -11.55 0.79
C PRO A 302 -6.07 -10.25 0.18
N VAL A 303 -6.42 -9.15 0.83
CA VAL A 303 -6.03 -7.77 0.49
C VAL A 303 -5.32 -7.15 1.68
N PHE A 304 -4.00 -7.09 1.62
CA PHE A 304 -3.17 -6.43 2.62
C PHE A 304 -3.08 -4.93 2.31
N MET A 305 -3.64 -4.07 3.17
CA MET A 305 -3.71 -2.63 2.98
C MET A 305 -2.71 -1.92 3.90
N LEU A 306 -1.53 -1.61 3.37
CA LEU A 306 -0.48 -0.88 4.06
C LEU A 306 -0.85 0.61 4.11
N SER A 307 -0.76 1.25 5.29
CA SER A 307 -1.26 2.62 5.45
C SER A 307 -2.71 2.75 4.93
N ASN A 308 -3.63 1.95 5.46
CA ASN A 308 -5.00 1.92 4.93
C ASN A 308 -5.68 3.31 5.01
N GLN A 309 -6.18 3.80 3.87
CA GLN A 309 -6.87 5.10 3.77
C GLN A 309 -8.38 5.00 3.48
N LEU A 310 -8.99 3.79 3.53
CA LEU A 310 -10.37 3.60 3.12
C LEU A 310 -11.38 4.54 3.82
N PRO A 311 -11.37 4.70 5.16
CA PRO A 311 -12.27 5.63 5.83
C PRO A 311 -12.16 7.07 5.37
N LEU A 312 -10.93 7.58 5.23
CA LEU A 312 -10.68 8.95 4.76
C LEU A 312 -11.15 9.16 3.32
N LEU A 313 -10.83 8.21 2.44
CA LEU A 313 -11.12 8.32 1.01
C LEU A 313 -12.57 7.99 0.65
N GLN A 314 -13.38 7.54 1.62
CA GLN A 314 -14.82 7.39 1.46
C GLN A 314 -15.57 8.73 1.61
N LEU A 315 -14.95 9.74 2.22
CA LEU A 315 -15.58 11.04 2.43
C LEU A 315 -15.94 11.70 1.08
N GLY A 316 -17.15 12.24 1.00
CA GLY A 316 -17.64 12.92 -0.21
C GLY A 316 -18.05 12.00 -1.36
N ARG A 317 -18.15 10.69 -1.13
CA ARG A 317 -18.56 9.69 -2.13
C ARG A 317 -19.87 9.03 -1.77
N ASP A 318 -20.62 8.66 -2.80
CA ASP A 318 -21.78 7.78 -2.64
C ASP A 318 -21.34 6.39 -2.16
N PRO A 319 -22.18 5.70 -1.36
CA PRO A 319 -21.94 4.31 -1.03
C PRO A 319 -22.02 3.42 -2.30
N PRO A 320 -21.42 2.22 -2.26
CA PRO A 320 -21.63 1.22 -3.31
C PRO A 320 -23.11 0.87 -3.50
N GLU A 321 -23.43 0.29 -4.66
CA GLU A 321 -24.80 -0.09 -5.02
C GLU A 321 -25.39 -1.13 -4.07
N VAL A 322 -24.59 -2.12 -3.66
CA VAL A 322 -25.03 -3.22 -2.79
C VAL A 322 -24.29 -3.13 -1.44
N VAL A 323 -24.92 -2.53 -0.43
CA VAL A 323 -24.36 -2.41 0.94
C VAL A 323 -25.27 -3.07 1.98
N GLY A 324 -24.68 -3.52 3.09
CA GLY A 324 -25.42 -4.11 4.23
C GLY A 324 -26.16 -5.42 3.93
N GLN A 325 -25.76 -6.13 2.86
CA GLN A 325 -26.45 -7.35 2.38
C GLN A 325 -25.54 -8.59 2.44
N LYS A 326 -24.53 -8.61 3.31
CA LYS A 326 -23.61 -9.75 3.45
C LYS A 326 -24.34 -11.08 3.68
N ALA A 327 -25.37 -11.11 4.52
CA ALA A 327 -26.13 -12.34 4.76
C ALA A 327 -26.79 -12.90 3.48
N THR A 328 -27.16 -12.04 2.54
CA THR A 328 -27.85 -12.42 1.30
C THR A 328 -26.89 -12.84 0.19
N TYR A 329 -25.70 -12.24 0.13
CA TYR A 329 -24.70 -12.48 -0.91
C TYR A 329 -23.61 -13.49 -0.50
N CYS A 330 -23.26 -13.56 0.78
CA CYS A 330 -22.05 -14.24 1.25
C CYS A 330 -22.32 -15.50 2.06
N LYS A 331 -23.59 -15.79 2.37
CA LYS A 331 -23.98 -17.05 3.00
C LYS A 331 -24.55 -18.01 1.94
N PRO A 332 -24.19 -19.31 1.96
CA PRO A 332 -24.66 -20.29 0.97
C PRO A 332 -26.19 -20.37 0.80
N GLU A 333 -26.93 -20.02 1.84
CA GLU A 333 -28.40 -20.05 1.89
C GLU A 333 -29.04 -18.72 1.47
N GLY A 334 -28.21 -17.70 1.22
CA GLY A 334 -28.63 -16.36 0.84
C GLY A 334 -29.24 -16.32 -0.57
N ALA A 335 -30.29 -15.51 -0.74
CA ALA A 335 -31.02 -15.42 -2.01
C ALA A 335 -30.19 -14.93 -3.20
N HIS A 336 -29.10 -14.19 -2.94
CA HIS A 336 -28.19 -13.64 -3.95
C HIS A 336 -26.80 -14.28 -3.87
N TYR A 337 -26.67 -15.45 -3.24
CA TYR A 337 -25.37 -16.12 -3.09
C TYR A 337 -24.67 -16.35 -4.45
N SER A 338 -25.43 -16.68 -5.49
CA SER A 338 -24.90 -16.88 -6.85
C SER A 338 -24.58 -15.58 -7.60
N GLN A 339 -24.84 -14.41 -7.02
CA GLN A 339 -24.59 -13.08 -7.61
C GLN A 339 -23.38 -12.37 -6.99
N ARG A 340 -22.75 -12.95 -5.96
CA ARG A 340 -21.47 -12.45 -5.45
C ARG A 340 -20.39 -12.50 -6.52
N MET A 341 -19.33 -11.72 -6.33
CA MET A 341 -18.12 -11.75 -7.15
C MET A 341 -17.12 -12.78 -6.61
N LEU A 342 -17.00 -12.89 -5.28
CA LEU A 342 -16.03 -13.72 -4.57
C LEU A 342 -16.71 -14.35 -3.35
N THR A 343 -16.19 -15.50 -2.88
CA THR A 343 -16.64 -16.11 -1.62
C THR A 343 -16.15 -15.29 -0.44
N ASP A 344 -14.94 -14.74 -0.52
CA ASP A 344 -14.41 -13.85 0.51
C ASP A 344 -13.36 -12.87 -0.05
N THR A 345 -13.44 -11.63 0.40
CA THR A 345 -12.37 -10.64 0.27
C THR A 345 -11.84 -10.30 1.66
N SER A 346 -10.82 -11.04 2.11
CA SER A 346 -10.17 -10.83 3.39
C SER A 346 -9.36 -9.54 3.38
N ILE A 347 -9.87 -8.49 4.01
CA ILE A 347 -9.19 -7.19 4.12
C ILE A 347 -8.38 -7.17 5.41
N ILE A 348 -7.05 -7.13 5.26
CA ILE A 348 -6.09 -6.98 6.35
C ILE A 348 -5.57 -5.55 6.33
N ALA A 349 -6.14 -4.69 7.19
CA ALA A 349 -5.86 -3.26 7.21
C ALA A 349 -4.74 -2.92 8.20
N PHE A 350 -3.57 -2.54 7.70
CA PHE A 350 -2.46 -2.06 8.52
C PHE A 350 -2.57 -0.56 8.75
N SER A 351 -2.37 -0.14 10.00
CA SER A 351 -2.38 1.26 10.40
C SER A 351 -1.41 1.51 11.54
N ASP A 352 -0.58 2.52 11.39
CA ASP A 352 0.27 3.07 12.43
C ASP A 352 -0.50 4.23 13.08
N PRO A 353 -0.78 4.20 14.39
CA PRO A 353 -1.39 5.33 15.09
C PRO A 353 -0.64 6.67 14.91
N ASN A 354 0.64 6.63 14.54
CA ASN A 354 1.44 7.83 14.26
C ASN A 354 1.40 8.27 12.79
N ASP A 355 0.84 7.45 11.91
CA ASP A 355 0.54 7.83 10.54
C ASP A 355 -0.77 8.60 10.51
N LEU A 356 -0.66 9.91 10.25
CA LEU A 356 -1.78 10.86 10.23
C LEU A 356 -2.84 10.54 9.17
N LEU A 357 -2.53 9.65 8.22
CA LEU A 357 -3.40 9.31 7.11
C LEU A 357 -3.83 7.84 7.13
N SER A 358 -3.35 7.01 8.05
CA SER A 358 -3.83 5.63 8.16
C SER A 358 -4.99 5.48 9.13
N TYR A 359 -5.89 4.55 8.82
CA TYR A 359 -7.08 4.28 9.60
C TYR A 359 -7.39 2.79 9.63
N GLY A 360 -7.66 2.27 10.83
CA GLY A 360 -8.35 0.99 10.95
C GLY A 360 -9.75 1.05 10.31
N ILE A 361 -10.34 -0.10 10.04
CA ILE A 361 -11.68 -0.26 9.47
C ILE A 361 -12.63 -0.70 10.59
N PRO A 362 -13.50 0.17 11.10
CA PRO A 362 -14.53 -0.23 12.06
C PRO A 362 -15.55 -1.19 11.42
N ASN A 363 -16.13 -2.11 12.20
CA ASN A 363 -17.13 -3.06 11.66
C ASN A 363 -18.29 -2.36 10.92
N GLN A 364 -18.78 -1.24 11.46
CA GLN A 364 -19.87 -0.47 10.83
C GLN A 364 -19.47 0.16 9.49
N PHE A 365 -18.18 0.39 9.26
CA PHE A 365 -17.70 0.88 7.97
C PHE A 365 -17.92 -0.17 6.89
N SER A 366 -17.59 -1.44 7.20
CA SER A 366 -17.75 -2.54 6.25
C SER A 366 -19.20 -2.73 5.79
N GLU A 367 -20.17 -2.56 6.70
CA GLU A 367 -21.59 -2.73 6.39
C GLU A 367 -22.16 -1.59 5.53
N LYS A 368 -21.58 -0.39 5.61
CA LYS A 368 -22.12 0.82 4.96
C LYS A 368 -21.40 1.23 3.69
N TYR A 369 -20.12 0.88 3.56
CA TYR A 369 -19.24 1.46 2.54
C TYR A 369 -18.46 0.43 1.73
N LEU A 370 -18.59 -0.86 2.04
CA LEU A 370 -18.04 -1.94 1.22
C LEU A 370 -19.18 -2.68 0.51
N ASP A 371 -18.90 -3.09 -0.72
CA ASP A 371 -19.89 -3.76 -1.56
C ASP A 371 -20.07 -5.21 -1.09
N SER A 372 -21.30 -5.61 -0.81
CA SER A 372 -21.63 -6.92 -0.27
C SER A 372 -21.37 -8.05 -1.28
N ARG A 373 -21.29 -7.75 -2.59
CA ARG A 373 -20.90 -8.73 -3.62
C ARG A 373 -19.45 -9.19 -3.46
N LEU A 374 -18.61 -8.42 -2.77
CA LEU A 374 -17.21 -8.78 -2.52
C LEU A 374 -17.03 -9.69 -1.31
N CYS A 375 -18.06 -9.85 -0.48
CA CYS A 375 -17.98 -10.60 0.77
C CYS A 375 -16.78 -10.21 1.65
N PRO A 376 -16.69 -8.93 2.07
CA PRO A 376 -15.54 -8.45 2.80
C PRO A 376 -15.56 -8.93 4.26
N SER A 377 -14.45 -9.55 4.67
CA SER A 377 -14.10 -9.79 6.07
C SER A 377 -12.94 -8.86 6.47
N ILE A 378 -12.94 -8.37 7.72
CA ILE A 378 -12.01 -7.32 8.16
C ILE A 378 -11.14 -7.83 9.31
N THR A 379 -9.83 -7.67 9.16
CA THR A 379 -8.85 -7.79 10.24
C THR A 379 -8.02 -6.51 10.30
N ASN A 380 -7.99 -5.85 11.45
CA ASN A 380 -7.18 -4.66 11.69
C ASN A 380 -5.83 -5.04 12.29
N VAL A 381 -4.76 -4.43 11.77
CA VAL A 381 -3.40 -4.54 12.28
C VAL A 381 -2.93 -3.14 12.70
N THR A 382 -2.94 -2.88 14.00
CA THR A 382 -2.41 -1.65 14.59
C THR A 382 -0.94 -1.84 14.91
N ILE A 383 -0.03 -1.18 14.19
CA ILE A 383 1.41 -1.42 14.28
C ILE A 383 2.22 -0.13 14.16
N ASN A 384 3.17 0.12 15.07
CA ASN A 384 4.10 1.24 14.90
C ASN A 384 5.23 0.83 13.97
N VAL A 385 5.23 1.31 12.73
CA VAL A 385 6.35 1.07 11.80
C VAL A 385 7.45 2.11 12.01
N ALA A 386 7.08 3.34 12.40
CA ALA A 386 8.04 4.35 12.84
C ALA A 386 8.52 4.09 14.27
N LYS A 387 9.79 4.41 14.53
CA LYS A 387 10.31 4.44 15.90
C LYS A 387 9.75 5.63 16.68
N ILE A 388 9.44 5.39 17.94
CA ILE A 388 9.08 6.44 18.90
C ILE A 388 10.38 6.89 19.58
N ILE A 389 10.68 8.17 19.52
CA ILE A 389 11.90 8.78 20.03
C ILE A 389 11.53 9.77 21.15
N ASP A 390 12.25 9.67 22.26
CA ASP A 390 12.28 10.69 23.31
C ASP A 390 13.51 11.57 23.09
N ALA A 391 13.33 12.83 22.67
CA ALA A 391 14.45 13.74 22.40
C ALA A 391 14.09 15.19 22.73
N PHE A 392 15.07 15.95 23.27
CA PHE A 392 14.97 17.38 23.54
C PHE A 392 13.71 17.80 24.34
N ASP A 393 13.44 17.11 25.46
CA ASP A 393 12.24 17.29 26.31
C ASP A 393 10.89 16.96 25.64
N ILE A 394 10.89 16.50 24.39
CA ILE A 394 9.72 15.97 23.70
C ILE A 394 9.73 14.44 23.90
N LYS A 395 8.76 13.95 24.67
CA LYS A 395 8.52 12.51 24.85
C LYS A 395 7.48 12.02 23.86
N GLY A 396 7.68 10.82 23.32
CA GLY A 396 6.72 10.13 22.48
C GLY A 396 6.60 10.67 21.06
N PHE A 397 7.68 11.24 20.49
CA PHE A 397 7.64 11.72 19.11
C PHE A 397 7.87 10.57 18.13
N ALA A 398 7.00 10.43 17.13
CA ALA A 398 7.21 9.55 15.98
C ALA A 398 7.16 10.39 14.70
N ASN A 399 8.00 10.06 13.72
CA ASN A 399 7.99 10.73 12.43
C ASN A 399 6.76 10.28 11.62
N PRO A 400 5.79 11.17 11.34
CA PRO A 400 4.55 10.78 10.65
C PRO A 400 4.80 10.35 9.20
N LEU A 401 5.86 10.84 8.54
CA LEU A 401 6.22 10.39 7.20
C LEU A 401 6.76 8.96 7.24
N GLU A 402 7.63 8.65 8.20
CA GLU A 402 8.13 7.29 8.41
C GLU A 402 6.99 6.33 8.79
N ALA A 403 6.04 6.79 9.61
CA ALA A 403 4.86 6.02 9.98
C ALA A 403 3.98 5.70 8.76
N HIS A 404 4.00 6.57 7.73
CA HIS A 404 3.24 6.38 6.50
C HIS A 404 3.89 5.46 5.47
N VAL A 405 5.23 5.49 5.35
CA VAL A 405 5.96 4.74 4.30
C VAL A 405 6.72 3.51 4.82
N GLY A 406 6.92 3.41 6.14
CA GLY A 406 7.77 2.41 6.78
C GLY A 406 7.26 0.96 6.70
N TYR A 407 6.01 0.75 6.29
CA TYR A 407 5.41 -0.59 6.18
C TYR A 407 6.18 -1.53 5.24
N PHE A 408 6.80 -0.99 4.18
CA PHE A 408 7.53 -1.80 3.20
C PHE A 408 8.82 -2.43 3.75
N ILE A 409 9.35 -1.86 4.83
CA ILE A 409 10.64 -2.25 5.40
C ILE A 409 10.52 -2.83 6.80
N ASP A 410 9.35 -2.75 7.45
CA ASP A 410 9.12 -3.35 8.75
C ASP A 410 9.00 -4.88 8.65
N ASP A 411 9.91 -5.59 9.32
CA ASP A 411 9.98 -7.05 9.23
C ASP A 411 8.73 -7.74 9.79
N ARG A 412 8.01 -7.12 10.74
CA ARG A 412 6.75 -7.68 11.26
C ARG A 412 5.64 -7.56 10.24
N VAL A 413 5.55 -6.44 9.51
CA VAL A 413 4.58 -6.28 8.42
C VAL A 413 4.83 -7.34 7.34
N VAL A 414 6.08 -7.51 6.90
CA VAL A 414 6.44 -8.52 5.91
C VAL A 414 6.15 -9.93 6.41
N ALA A 415 6.47 -10.24 7.67
CA ALA A 415 6.22 -11.55 8.26
C ALA A 415 4.72 -11.86 8.41
N LEU A 416 3.88 -10.86 8.74
CA LEU A 416 2.42 -11.00 8.75
C LEU A 416 1.88 -11.29 7.35
N ILE A 417 2.31 -10.56 6.32
CA ILE A 417 1.90 -10.82 4.93
C ILE A 417 2.34 -12.22 4.49
N ALA A 418 3.56 -12.63 4.82
CA ALA A 418 4.12 -13.90 4.40
C ALA A 418 3.50 -15.10 5.11
N ASN A 419 3.32 -15.05 6.43
CA ASN A 419 2.98 -16.24 7.25
C ASN A 419 1.66 -16.13 8.03
N GLY A 420 1.02 -14.96 7.98
CA GLY A 420 -0.22 -14.72 8.68
C GLY A 420 -0.10 -14.72 10.20
N ILE A 421 -1.25 -14.81 10.88
CA ILE A 421 -1.36 -14.88 12.33
C ILE A 421 -2.55 -15.76 12.75
N GLY A 422 -2.46 -16.36 13.94
CA GLY A 422 -3.51 -17.23 14.47
C GLY A 422 -3.56 -18.61 13.80
N ASN A 423 -2.48 -19.02 13.15
CA ASN A 423 -2.34 -20.27 12.42
C ASN A 423 -0.99 -20.97 12.75
N PRO A 424 -0.79 -22.26 12.41
CA PRO A 424 0.45 -22.99 12.71
C PRO A 424 1.73 -22.42 12.06
N HIS A 425 1.60 -21.74 10.92
CA HIS A 425 2.69 -21.13 10.15
C HIS A 425 3.13 -19.76 10.67
N THR A 426 2.37 -19.13 11.57
CA THR A 426 2.69 -17.82 12.18
C THR A 426 4.16 -17.78 12.63
N SER A 427 4.90 -16.77 12.16
CA SER A 427 6.35 -16.70 12.36
C SER A 427 6.72 -16.47 13.85
N PRO A 428 7.91 -16.92 14.29
CA PRO A 428 8.38 -16.66 15.66
C PRO A 428 8.40 -15.17 16.01
N LEU A 429 8.81 -14.32 15.06
CA LEU A 429 8.81 -12.87 15.22
C LEU A 429 7.42 -12.34 15.58
N ILE A 430 6.38 -12.80 14.88
CA ILE A 430 5.00 -12.35 15.14
C ILE A 430 4.49 -12.88 16.47
N LYS A 431 4.78 -14.14 16.83
CA LYS A 431 4.40 -14.71 18.13
C LYS A 431 5.01 -13.96 19.31
N GLU A 432 6.22 -13.44 19.14
CA GLU A 432 6.91 -12.68 20.17
C GLU A 432 6.47 -11.21 20.21
N ARG A 433 6.23 -10.60 19.05
CA ARG A 433 6.12 -9.14 18.92
C ARG A 433 4.71 -8.62 18.72
N CYS A 434 3.73 -9.47 18.43
CA CYS A 434 2.37 -9.06 18.13
C CYS A 434 1.35 -9.77 19.04
N GLU A 435 0.39 -9.00 19.54
CA GLU A 435 -0.77 -9.54 20.25
C GLU A 435 -1.90 -9.82 19.25
N PHE A 436 -2.56 -10.98 19.37
CA PHE A 436 -3.70 -11.35 18.52
C PHE A 436 -4.96 -11.53 19.33
N THR A 437 -6.00 -10.76 18.99
CA THR A 437 -7.34 -10.90 19.53
C THR A 437 -8.30 -11.34 18.43
N LYS A 438 -8.78 -12.59 18.55
CA LYS A 438 -9.78 -13.13 17.63
C LYS A 438 -11.14 -12.45 17.87
N ILE A 439 -11.69 -11.83 16.85
CA ILE A 439 -13.06 -11.30 16.84
C ILE A 439 -13.89 -12.22 15.95
N GLY A 440 -14.87 -12.90 16.52
CA GLY A 440 -15.74 -13.81 15.76
C GLY A 440 -16.76 -13.08 14.89
N ASP A 441 -17.24 -13.77 13.85
CA ASP A 441 -18.38 -13.31 13.05
C ASP A 441 -19.63 -13.23 13.94
N LYS A 442 -20.31 -12.07 13.93
CA LYS A 442 -21.61 -11.91 14.59
C LYS A 442 -22.74 -12.32 13.65
#